data_AF-A0A920RBX1-F1
#
_entry.id   AF-A0A920RBX1-F1
#
_cell.length_a   1.000
_cell.length_b   1.000
_cell.length_c   1.000
_cell.angle_alpha   90.00
_cell.angle_beta   90.00
_cell.angle_gamma   90.00
#
_symmetry.space_group_name_H-M   'P 1'
#
loop_
_entity.id
_entity.type
_entity.pdbx_description
1 polymer ?
#
loop_
_entity_poly.entity_id
_entity_poly.type
_entity_poly.pdbx_seq_one_letter_code
_entity_poly.pdbx_strand_id
1 'polypeptide(L)'
;MAVENLLAESLTARKAQVDYIEVYKRTAVNYSKDELRDLINTNSINVYSVTSGESLNRLYELISGSTDLLRIPLVVPSARVAELAEQKGFAIVKNADGADVDASINALQELAN
;
A
#
# COMPACT_ATOMS: atom_id res chain seq x y z
N MET A 1 14.78 0.56 10.90
CA MET A 1 13.59 0.96 10.12
C MET A 1 13.31 2.40 10.47
N ALA A 2 13.32 3.30 9.48
CA ALA A 2 13.01 4.70 9.69
C ALA A 2 11.51 4.84 9.95
N VAL A 3 11.13 5.24 11.15
CA VAL A 3 9.77 5.73 11.41
C VAL A 3 9.72 7.12 10.77
N GLU A 4 8.74 7.36 9.90
CA GLU A 4 8.45 8.70 9.36
C GLU A 4 8.10 9.62 10.54
N ASN A 5 9.08 10.38 11.05
CA ASN A 5 8.97 11.20 12.27
C ASN A 5 8.62 12.67 11.99
N LEU A 6 8.13 12.98 10.79
CA LEU A 6 7.88 14.35 10.33
C LEU A 6 7.09 15.19 11.34
N LEU A 7 6.08 14.60 11.99
CA LEU A 7 5.27 15.29 12.99
C LEU A 7 6.07 15.66 14.24
N ALA A 8 6.77 14.70 14.85
CA ALA A 8 7.55 14.96 16.06
C ALA A 8 8.73 15.89 15.79
N GLU A 9 9.40 15.73 14.65
CA GLU A 9 10.45 16.63 14.19
C GLU A 9 9.91 18.05 14.01
N SER A 10 8.76 18.20 13.34
CA SER A 10 8.12 19.50 13.13
C SER A 10 7.70 20.18 14.43
N LEU A 11 7.16 19.41 15.38
CA LEU A 11 6.74 19.92 16.70
C LEU A 11 7.95 20.32 17.54
N THR A 12 8.99 19.48 17.58
CA THR A 12 10.24 19.76 18.30
C THR A 12 10.96 20.98 17.73
N ALA A 13 11.01 21.12 16.39
CA ALA A 13 11.56 22.29 15.72
C ALA A 13 10.83 23.59 16.10
N ARG A 14 9.54 23.50 16.45
CA ARG A 14 8.71 24.59 16.97
C ARG A 14 8.77 24.73 18.51
N LYS A 15 9.73 24.06 19.15
CA LYS A 15 9.99 24.06 20.61
C LYS A 15 8.90 23.39 21.46
N ALA A 16 8.06 22.53 20.88
CA ALA A 16 7.18 21.69 21.68
C ALA A 16 7.99 20.55 22.34
N GLN A 17 7.59 20.14 23.54
CA GLN A 17 8.03 18.88 24.13
C GLN A 17 7.19 17.75 23.51
N VAL A 18 7.85 16.70 23.03
CA VAL A 18 7.20 15.55 22.40
C VAL A 18 7.65 14.28 23.14
N ASP A 19 6.68 13.58 23.72
CA ASP A 19 6.87 12.29 24.37
C ASP A 19 6.14 11.20 23.56
N TYR A 20 6.74 10.02 23.45
CA TYR A 20 6.14 8.87 22.76
C TYR A 20 5.69 7.81 23.76
N ILE A 21 4.51 7.24 23.53
CA ILE A 21 4.03 6.03 24.22
C ILE A 21 3.73 4.99 23.14
N GLU A 22 4.62 4.02 22.98
CA GLU A 22 4.47 2.93 22.01
C GLU A 22 3.48 1.89 22.55
N VAL A 23 2.20 2.02 22.18
CA VAL A 23 1.13 1.14 22.69
C VAL A 23 0.99 -0.18 21.92
N TYR A 24 1.69 -0.34 20.80
CA TYR A 24 1.69 -1.56 20.00
C TYR A 24 2.95 -1.67 19.13
N LYS A 25 3.18 -2.86 18.58
CA LYS A 25 4.22 -3.12 17.58
C LYS A 25 3.63 -3.84 16.37
N ARG A 26 3.93 -3.34 15.17
CA ARG A 26 3.60 -4.05 13.93
C ARG A 26 4.53 -5.25 13.77
N THR A 27 3.94 -6.43 13.56
CA THR A 27 4.67 -7.64 13.19
C THR A 27 4.11 -8.10 11.86
N ALA A 28 5.00 -8.37 10.89
CA ALA A 28 4.56 -8.88 9.61
C ALA A 28 3.99 -10.29 9.76
N VAL A 29 2.90 -10.57 9.05
CA VAL A 29 2.48 -11.95 8.80
C VAL A 29 3.31 -12.46 7.64
N ASN A 30 3.98 -13.60 7.84
CA ASN A 30 4.86 -14.18 6.83
C ASN A 30 4.01 -15.04 5.88
N TYR A 31 3.78 -14.52 4.68
CA TYR A 31 3.27 -15.28 3.55
C TYR A 31 4.43 -15.63 2.62
N SER A 32 4.39 -16.81 2.04
CA SER A 32 5.25 -17.18 0.92
C SER A 32 4.71 -16.59 -0.39
N LYS A 33 5.59 -16.44 -1.38
CA LYS A 33 5.19 -16.01 -2.72
C LYS A 33 4.20 -16.99 -3.36
N ASP A 34 4.33 -18.27 -3.05
CA ASP A 34 3.50 -19.33 -3.62
C ASP A 34 2.10 -19.33 -3.01
N GLU A 35 1.97 -19.16 -1.68
CA GLU A 35 0.66 -19.00 -1.03
C GLU A 35 -0.12 -17.81 -1.60
N LEU A 36 0.54 -16.67 -1.82
CA LEU A 36 -0.12 -15.50 -2.42
C LEU A 36 -0.54 -15.78 -3.87
N ARG A 37 0.32 -16.43 -4.66
CA ARG A 37 0.02 -16.78 -6.05
C ARG A 37 -1.17 -17.74 -6.13
N ASP A 38 -1.21 -18.75 -5.27
CA ASP A 38 -2.30 -19.71 -5.21
C ASP A 38 -3.61 -19.04 -4.78
N LEU A 39 -3.56 -18.13 -3.81
CA LEU A 39 -4.71 -17.32 -3.40
C LEU A 39 -5.25 -16.48 -4.55
N ILE A 40 -4.38 -15.79 -5.28
CA ILE A 40 -4.75 -14.94 -6.42
C ILE A 40 -5.43 -15.77 -7.51
N ASN A 41 -4.83 -16.91 -7.88
CA ASN A 41 -5.35 -17.77 -8.94
C ASN A 41 -6.67 -18.43 -8.54
N THR A 42 -6.73 -19.00 -7.33
CA THR A 42 -7.91 -19.75 -6.85
C THR A 42 -9.14 -18.86 -6.73
N ASN A 43 -8.94 -17.61 -6.27
CA ASN A 43 -10.05 -16.67 -6.08
C ASN A 43 -10.27 -15.74 -7.27
N SER A 44 -9.54 -15.93 -8.38
CA SER A 44 -9.60 -15.05 -9.56
C SER A 44 -9.45 -13.57 -9.20
N ILE A 45 -8.49 -13.26 -8.30
CA ILE A 45 -8.25 -11.88 -7.85
C ILE A 45 -7.81 -11.06 -9.06
N ASN A 46 -8.56 -10.00 -9.33
CA ASN A 46 -8.38 -9.15 -10.50
C ASN A 46 -8.05 -7.69 -10.15
N VAL A 47 -8.04 -7.33 -8.87
CA VAL A 47 -7.62 -6.00 -8.37
C VAL A 47 -6.98 -6.17 -6.99
N TYR A 48 -5.92 -5.43 -6.73
CA TYR A 48 -5.35 -5.24 -5.39
C TYR A 48 -5.78 -3.90 -4.80
N SER A 49 -5.84 -3.83 -3.48
CA SER A 49 -5.97 -2.57 -2.75
C SER A 49 -4.95 -2.52 -1.62
N VAL A 50 -4.30 -1.36 -1.47
CA VAL A 50 -3.36 -1.09 -0.37
C VAL A 50 -3.74 0.24 0.28
N THR A 51 -3.53 0.36 1.59
CA THR A 51 -3.94 1.55 2.38
C THR A 51 -2.77 2.40 2.84
N SER A 52 -1.55 2.02 2.48
CA SER A 52 -0.33 2.73 2.85
C SER A 52 0.85 2.33 1.95
N GLY A 53 1.92 3.12 1.98
CA GLY A 53 3.21 2.76 1.36
C GLY A 53 3.84 1.50 1.99
N GLU A 54 3.59 1.24 3.28
CA GLU A 54 4.07 0.01 3.93
C GLU A 54 3.38 -1.23 3.36
N SER A 55 2.05 -1.22 3.25
CA SER A 55 1.30 -2.33 2.63
C SER A 55 1.68 -2.54 1.15
N LEU A 56 1.96 -1.45 0.42
CA LEU A 56 2.47 -1.53 -0.96
C LEU A 56 3.81 -2.28 -1.01
N ASN A 57 4.76 -1.90 -0.16
CA ASN A 57 6.06 -2.57 -0.12
C ASN A 57 5.94 -4.05 0.21
N ARG A 58 5.06 -4.41 1.14
CA ARG A 58 4.81 -5.82 1.51
C ARG A 58 4.22 -6.62 0.36
N LEU A 59 3.19 -6.09 -0.31
CA LEU A 59 2.64 -6.74 -1.50
C LEU A 59 3.72 -6.93 -2.57
N TYR A 60 4.50 -5.89 -2.83
CA TYR A 60 5.58 -5.93 -3.82
C TYR A 60 6.66 -6.98 -3.49
N GLU A 61 7.07 -7.12 -2.23
CA GLU A 61 8.02 -8.16 -1.80
C GLU A 61 7.52 -9.56 -2.21
N LEU A 62 6.22 -9.82 -2.10
CA LEU A 62 5.60 -11.11 -2.42
C LEU A 62 5.43 -11.35 -3.93
N ILE A 63 5.11 -10.32 -4.71
CA ILE A 63 4.82 -10.47 -6.15
C ILE A 63 5.99 -10.09 -7.07
N SER A 64 7.05 -9.49 -6.52
CA SER A 64 8.23 -9.06 -7.27
C SER A 64 8.83 -10.22 -8.08
N GLY A 65 9.15 -9.93 -9.34
CA GLY A 65 9.68 -10.90 -10.31
C GLY A 65 8.61 -11.57 -11.17
N SER A 66 7.32 -11.32 -10.94
CA SER A 66 6.23 -11.79 -11.81
C SER A 66 5.56 -10.63 -12.54
N THR A 67 5.82 -10.52 -13.84
CA THR A 67 5.20 -9.48 -14.69
C THR A 67 3.69 -9.60 -14.73
N ASP A 68 3.14 -10.81 -14.73
CA ASP A 68 1.69 -11.03 -14.78
C ASP A 68 1.00 -10.53 -13.50
N LEU A 69 1.62 -10.76 -12.34
CA LEU A 69 1.08 -10.26 -11.07
C LEU A 69 1.16 -8.73 -10.97
N LEU A 70 2.16 -8.09 -11.56
CA LEU A 70 2.28 -6.63 -11.63
C LEU A 70 1.31 -5.98 -12.64
N ARG A 71 0.65 -6.77 -13.48
CA ARG A 71 -0.40 -6.31 -14.40
C ARG A 71 -1.79 -6.26 -13.76
N ILE A 72 -1.98 -6.92 -12.62
CA ILE A 72 -3.23 -6.80 -11.86
C ILE A 72 -3.34 -5.35 -11.35
N PRO A 73 -4.44 -4.63 -11.67
CA PRO A 73 -4.67 -3.26 -11.20
C PRO A 73 -4.49 -3.09 -9.69
N LEU A 74 -3.90 -1.97 -9.30
CA LEU A 74 -3.66 -1.63 -7.90
C LEU A 74 -4.36 -0.33 -7.53
N VAL A 75 -5.25 -0.37 -6.54
CA VAL A 75 -5.84 0.81 -5.91
C VAL A 75 -4.96 1.27 -4.74
N VAL A 76 -4.67 2.57 -4.68
CA VAL A 76 -3.80 3.21 -3.68
C VAL A 76 -4.47 4.46 -3.07
N PRO A 77 -4.11 4.88 -1.84
CA PRO A 77 -4.87 5.90 -1.11
C PRO A 77 -4.46 7.35 -1.42
N SER A 78 -3.35 7.56 -2.14
CA SER A 78 -2.86 8.90 -2.47
C SER A 78 -1.90 8.89 -3.65
N ALA A 79 -1.75 10.05 -4.29
CA ALA A 79 -0.79 10.28 -5.38
C ALA A 79 0.66 9.90 -5.01
N ARG A 80 1.07 10.13 -3.76
CA ARG A 80 2.40 9.72 -3.28
C ARG A 80 2.58 8.21 -3.39
N VAL A 81 1.60 7.43 -2.95
CA VAL A 81 1.68 5.95 -3.01
C VAL A 81 1.55 5.46 -4.45
N ALA A 82 0.78 6.16 -5.29
CA ALA A 82 0.68 5.86 -6.71
C ALA A 82 2.05 5.94 -7.41
N GLU A 83 2.77 7.04 -7.19
CA GLU A 83 4.11 7.23 -7.74
C GLU A 83 5.08 6.13 -7.29
N LEU A 84 5.04 5.75 -6.01
CA LEU A 84 5.84 4.62 -5.50
C LEU A 84 5.49 3.29 -6.17
N ALA A 85 4.21 3.05 -6.49
CA ALA A 85 3.77 1.82 -7.15
C ALA A 85 4.22 1.79 -8.62
N GLU A 86 4.08 2.90 -9.33
CA GLU A 86 4.56 3.05 -10.71
C GLU A 86 6.07 2.82 -10.81
N GLN A 87 6.85 3.41 -9.90
CA GLN A 87 8.30 3.19 -9.81
C GLN A 87 8.68 1.72 -9.56
N LYS A 88 7.80 0.94 -8.93
CA LYS A 88 7.97 -0.51 -8.71
C LYS A 88 7.56 -1.36 -9.90
N GLY A 89 6.98 -0.77 -10.94
CA GLY A 89 6.60 -1.43 -12.18
C GLY A 89 5.18 -1.99 -12.21
N PHE A 90 4.28 -1.53 -11.33
CA PHE A 90 2.85 -1.81 -11.48
C PHE A 90 2.33 -1.17 -12.77
N ALA A 91 1.64 -1.95 -13.61
CA ALA A 91 1.22 -1.49 -14.92
C ALA A 91 -0.03 -0.58 -14.88
N ILE A 92 -0.91 -0.79 -13.90
CA ILE A 92 -2.18 -0.09 -13.75
C ILE A 92 -2.32 0.31 -12.29
N VAL A 93 -2.26 1.62 -12.02
CA VAL A 93 -2.35 2.19 -10.68
C VAL A 93 -3.50 3.18 -10.64
N LYS A 94 -4.40 3.02 -9.67
CA LYS A 94 -5.54 3.89 -9.44
C LYS A 94 -5.45 4.56 -8.09
N ASN A 95 -5.28 5.87 -8.07
CA ASN A 95 -5.42 6.66 -6.86
C ASN A 95 -6.90 6.79 -6.49
N ALA A 96 -7.25 6.48 -5.25
CA ALA A 96 -8.60 6.61 -4.70
C ALA A 96 -8.88 8.01 -4.12
N ASP A 97 -7.87 8.88 -4.01
CA ASP A 97 -7.96 10.21 -3.39
C ASP A 97 -8.41 10.21 -1.92
N GLY A 98 -8.27 9.06 -1.27
CA GLY A 98 -8.62 8.83 0.13
C GLY A 98 -8.39 7.38 0.53
N ALA A 99 -8.35 7.12 1.84
CA ALA A 99 -8.30 5.77 2.40
C ALA A 99 -9.67 5.33 2.98
N ASP A 100 -10.71 6.14 2.79
CA ASP A 100 -12.07 5.82 3.19
C ASP A 100 -12.78 4.90 2.18
N VAL A 101 -13.95 4.43 2.58
CA VAL A 101 -14.74 3.45 1.83
C VAL A 101 -15.26 4.04 0.52
N ASP A 102 -15.76 5.28 0.53
CA ASP A 102 -16.38 5.91 -0.63
C ASP A 102 -15.32 6.18 -1.72
N ALA A 103 -14.17 6.71 -1.32
CA ALA A 103 -12.98 6.85 -2.16
C ALA A 103 -12.59 5.52 -2.85
N SER A 104 -12.54 4.43 -2.07
CA SER A 104 -12.18 3.11 -2.57
C SER A 104 -13.21 2.55 -3.56
N ILE A 105 -14.51 2.71 -3.30
CA ILE A 105 -15.59 2.25 -4.18
C ILE A 105 -15.57 3.02 -5.50
N ASN A 106 -15.43 4.34 -5.46
CA ASN A 106 -15.37 5.16 -6.67
C ASN A 106 -14.17 4.76 -7.55
N ALA A 107 -13.00 4.54 -6.94
CA ALA A 107 -11.81 4.06 -7.65
C ALA A 107 -12.04 2.71 -8.35
N LEU A 108 -12.74 1.78 -7.68
CA LEU A 108 -13.09 0.48 -8.25
C LEU A 108 -14.11 0.60 -9.39
N GLN A 109 -15.11 1.47 -9.27
CA GLN A 109 -16.07 1.73 -10.35
C GLN A 109 -15.38 2.29 -11.60
N GLU A 110 -14.45 3.23 -11.41
CA GLU A 110 -13.69 3.82 -12.52
C GLU A 110 -12.73 2.81 -13.18
N LEU A 111 -12.23 1.82 -12.44
CA LEU A 111 -11.43 0.72 -13.00
C LEU A 111 -12.27 -0.32 -13.75
N ALA A 112 -13.55 -0.46 -13.42
CA ALA A 112 -14.44 -1.43 -14.05
C ALA A 112 -15.03 -0.94 -15.38
N ASN A 113 -14.90 0.36 -15.68
CA ASN A 113 -15.38 1.01 -16.90
C ASN A 113 -14.30 1.03 -17.99
#